data_AF-A0A9X6W281-F1
#
_entry.id   AF-A0A9X6W281-F1
#
_cell.length_a   1.000
_cell.length_b   1.000
_cell.length_c   1.000
_cell.angle_alpha   90.00
_cell.angle_beta   90.00
_cell.angle_gamma   90.00
#
_symmetry.space_group_name_H-M   'P 1'
#
loop_
_entity.id
_entity.type
_entity.pdbx_description
1 polymer ?
#
loop_
_entity_poly.entity_id
_entity_poly.type
_entity_poly.pdbx_seq_one_letter_code
_entity_poly.pdbx_strand_id
1 'polypeptide(L)' 'MNHVSIGVYNNETYVVNIVPDHNLQKHVEYNKIMRFGRALFIDGECVHTGYLSDKKIEVWSEKIKGMNIDILTPSTTYY' A
#
# COMPACT_ATOMS: atom_id res chain seq x y z
N MET A 1 8.08 -12.64 -6.74
CA MET A 1 7.24 -11.69 -7.49
C MET A 1 7.38 -10.32 -6.85
N ASN A 2 7.01 -9.22 -7.52
CA ASN A 2 6.93 -7.91 -6.89
C ASN A 2 5.45 -7.53 -6.70
N HIS A 3 5.16 -6.82 -5.63
CA HIS A 3 3.83 -6.37 -5.24
C HIS A 3 3.76 -4.86 -5.27
N VAL A 4 2.61 -4.34 -5.72
CA VAL A 4 2.28 -2.93 -5.62
C VAL A 4 1.81 -2.66 -4.21
N SER A 5 2.56 -1.86 -3.46
CA SER A 5 2.16 -1.35 -2.16
C SER A 5 1.79 0.11 -2.25
N ILE A 6 0.57 0.46 -1.84
CA ILE A 6 0.09 1.84 -1.81
C ILE A 6 -0.32 2.20 -0.39
N GLY A 7 0.37 3.18 0.17
CA GLY A 7 0.00 3.80 1.43
C GLY A 7 -0.84 5.05 1.19
N VAL A 8 -2.05 5.13 1.74
CA VAL A 8 -2.98 6.25 1.55
C VAL A 8 -3.24 6.97 2.87
N TYR A 9 -3.01 8.28 2.90
CA TYR A 9 -3.28 9.14 4.06
C TYR A 9 -4.75 9.60 4.08
N ASN A 10 -5.24 10.09 5.23
CA ASN A 10 -6.64 10.50 5.37
C ASN A 10 -7.05 11.66 4.42
N ASN A 11 -6.09 12.50 4.04
CA ASN A 11 -6.25 13.55 3.03
C ASN A 11 -6.16 13.02 1.58
N GLU A 12 -6.16 11.69 1.39
CA GLU A 12 -6.12 10.98 0.11
C GLU A 12 -4.86 11.19 -0.74
N THR A 13 -3.82 11.81 -0.16
CA THR A 13 -2.47 11.70 -0.70
C THR A 13 -1.95 10.28 -0.51
N TYR A 14 -1.08 9.81 -1.42
CA TYR A 14 -0.63 8.42 -1.42
C TYR A 14 0.85 8.27 -1.80
N VAL A 15 1.43 7.15 -1.38
CA VAL A 15 2.80 6.75 -1.69
C VAL A 15 2.76 5.35 -2.29
N VAL A 16 3.39 5.18 -3.46
CA VAL A 16 3.54 3.90 -4.15
C VAL A 16 4.92 3.32 -3.85
N ASN A 17 4.99 2.03 -3.54
CA ASN A 17 6.23 1.26 -3.46
C ASN A 17 6.07 -0.06 -4.20
N ILE A 18 7.16 -0.54 -4.78
CA ILE A 18 7.25 -1.88 -5.38
C ILE A 18 8.04 -2.75 -4.41
N VAL A 19 7.35 -3.73 -3.82
CA VAL A 19 7.87 -4.54 -2.72
C VAL A 19 8.09 -5.97 -3.22
N PRO A 20 9.31 -6.51 -3.16
CA PRO A 20 9.52 -7.91 -3.52
C PRO A 20 8.85 -8.82 -2.48
N ASP A 21 8.32 -9.94 -2.95
CA ASP A 21 7.54 -10.92 -2.17
C ASP A 21 8.23 -11.32 -0.84
N HIS A 22 9.54 -11.57 -0.87
CA HIS A 22 10.31 -11.93 0.32
C HIS A 22 10.38 -10.83 1.40
N ASN A 23 10.07 -9.57 1.07
CA ASN A 23 10.00 -8.45 2.02
C ASN A 23 8.56 -8.05 2.37
N LEU A 24 7.54 -8.66 1.76
CA LEU A 24 6.15 -8.22 1.86
C LEU A 24 5.64 -8.25 3.30
N GLN A 25 5.88 -9.35 4.02
CA GLN A 25 5.43 -9.51 5.41
C GLN A 25 6.02 -8.42 6.31
N LYS A 26 7.35 -8.26 6.30
CA LYS A 26 8.05 -7.24 7.08
C LYS A 26 7.56 -5.83 6.75
N HIS A 27 7.29 -5.56 5.47
CA HIS A 27 6.75 -4.28 5.03
C HIS A 27 5.35 -4.02 5.60
N VAL A 28 4.45 -5.00 5.56
CA VAL A 28 3.10 -4.88 6.14
C VAL A 28 3.16 -4.65 7.65
N GLU A 29 3.97 -5.43 8.37
CA GLU A 29 4.17 -5.29 9.81
C GLU A 29 4.71 -3.91 10.19
N TYR A 30 5.76 -3.44 9.51
CA TYR A 30 6.31 -2.10 9.71
C TYR A 30 5.24 -1.02 9.52
N ASN A 31 4.44 -1.10 8.45
CA ASN A 31 3.41 -0.10 8.18
C ASN A 31 2.30 -0.10 9.23
N LYS A 32 1.88 -1.28 9.71
CA LYS A 32 0.88 -1.39 10.78
C LYS A 32 1.36 -0.74 12.09
N ILE A 33 2.63 -0.90 12.42
CA ILE A 33 3.22 -0.40 13.67
C ILE A 33 3.60 1.09 13.55
N MET A 34 4.44 1.41 12.57
CA MET A 34 5.09 2.72 12.44
C MET A 34 4.25 3.74 11.68
N ARG A 35 3.24 3.29 10.91
CA ARG A 35 2.37 4.14 10.10
C ARG A 35 0.90 3.86 10.36
N PHE A 36 0.54 3.60 11.62
CA PHE A 36 -0.79 3.17 12.04
C PHE A 36 -1.95 4.04 11.53
N GLY A 37 -1.77 5.34 11.33
CA GLY A 37 -2.81 6.25 10.79
C GLY A 37 -3.00 6.21 9.27
N ARG A 38 -2.12 5.52 8.54
CA ARG A 38 -2.13 5.45 7.07
C ARG A 38 -2.71 4.12 6.61
N ALA A 39 -3.67 4.14 5.70
CA ALA A 39 -4.16 2.90 5.09
C ALA A 39 -3.06 2.26 4.24
N LEU A 40 -3.03 0.93 4.18
CA LEU A 40 -2.11 0.17 3.36
C LEU A 40 -2.87 -0.79 2.46
N PHE A 41 -2.59 -0.68 1.17
CA PHE A 41 -3.07 -1.57 0.13
C PHE A 41 -1.92 -2.36 -0.47
N ILE A 42 -2.15 -3.64 -0.74
CA ILE A 42 -1.25 -4.53 -1.47
C ILE A 42 -2.03 -5.07 -2.67
N ASP A 43 -1.56 -4.78 -3.88
CA ASP A 43 -2.20 -5.21 -5.14
C ASP A 43 -3.70 -4.86 -5.22
N GLY A 44 -4.08 -3.74 -4.59
CA GLY A 44 -5.46 -3.27 -4.53
C GLY A 44 -6.31 -3.87 -3.41
N GLU A 45 -5.75 -4.71 -2.55
CA GLU A 45 -6.41 -5.21 -1.34
C GLU A 45 -5.99 -4.41 -0.10
N CYS A 46 -6.95 -3.95 0.69
CA CYS A 46 -6.68 -3.22 1.92
C CYS A 46 -6.26 -4.18 3.04
N VAL A 47 -5.00 -4.10 3.47
CA VAL A 47 -4.44 -4.95 4.55
C VAL A 47 -4.35 -4.21 5.90
N HIS A 48 -4.53 -2.89 5.88
CA HIS A 48 -4.61 -2.01 7.05
C HIS A 48 -5.42 -0.77 6.71
N THR A 49 -6.45 -0.44 7.49
CA THR A 49 -7.41 0.63 7.15
C THR A 49 -6.91 2.03 7.53
N GLY A 50 -6.02 2.13 8.53
CA GLY A 50 -5.59 3.41 9.09
C GLY A 50 -6.78 4.29 9.48
N TYR A 51 -6.82 5.51 8.95
CA TYR A 51 -7.93 6.46 9.18
C TYR A 51 -8.88 6.61 7.98
N LEU A 52 -8.78 5.75 6.96
CA LEU A 52 -9.76 5.78 5.88
C LEU A 52 -11.09 5.18 6.34
N SER A 53 -12.19 5.75 5.85
CA SER A 53 -13.51 5.14 5.98
C SER A 53 -13.69 3.99 5.00
N ASP A 54 -14.60 3.08 5.29
CA ASP A 54 -14.91 1.91 4.44
C ASP A 54 -15.21 2.32 2.99
N LYS A 55 -16.00 3.38 2.80
CA LYS A 55 -16.28 3.94 1.47
C LYS A 55 -15.01 4.36 0.73
N LYS A 56 -14.05 5.00 1.42
CA LYS A 56 -12.77 5.38 0.79
C LYS A 56 -11.93 4.15 0.48
N ILE A 57 -11.97 3.12 1.32
CA ILE A 57 -11.25 1.86 1.10
C ILE A 57 -11.74 1.17 -0.17
N GLU A 58 -13.05 1.08 -0.38
CA GLU A 58 -13.63 0.52 -1.61
C GLU A 58 -13.16 1.29 -2.85
N VAL A 59 -13.29 2.62 -2.85
CA VAL A 59 -12.85 3.47 -3.98
C VAL A 59 -11.37 3.29 -4.28
N TRP A 60 -10.52 3.24 -3.26
CA TRP A 60 -9.09 3.03 -3.45
C TRP A 60 -8.76 1.62 -3.94
N SER A 61 -9.46 0.59 -3.45
CA SER A 61 -9.25 -0.80 -3.88
C SER A 61 -9.52 -0.96 -5.38
N GLU A 62 -10.60 -0.36 -5.89
CA GLU A 62 -10.92 -0.35 -7.32
C GLU A 62 -9.93 0.51 -8.13
N LYS A 63 -9.64 1.73 -7.64
CA LYS A 63 -8.73 2.65 -8.30
C LYS A 63 -7.35 2.03 -8.52
N ILE A 64 -6.81 1.34 -7.51
CA ILE A 64 -5.48 0.73 -7.57
C ILE A 64 -5.43 -0.39 -8.61
N LYS A 65 -6.47 -1.22 -8.72
CA LYS A 65 -6.55 -2.28 -9.74
C LYS A 65 -6.55 -1.72 -11.16
N GLY A 66 -7.03 -0.49 -11.35
CA GLY A 66 -6.98 0.22 -12.63
C GLY A 66 -5.69 1.00 -12.89
N MET A 67 -4.74 1.05 -11.94
CA MET A 67 -3.48 1.77 -12.15
C MET A 67 -2.51 0.92 -12.98
N ASN A 68 -1.89 1.53 -13.99
CA ASN A 68 -0.78 0.91 -14.72
C ASN A 68 0.55 1.26 -14.02
N ILE A 69 0.99 0.41 -13.10
CA ILE A 69 2.20 0.62 -12.28
C ILE A 69 3.28 -0.36 -12.75
N ASP A 70 4.48 0.16 -13.03
CA ASP A 70 5.64 -0.66 -13.34
C ASP A 70 6.13 -1.39 -12.08
N ILE A 71 6.12 -2.72 -12.13
CA ILE A 71 6.54 -3.61 -11.05
C ILE A 71 7.94 -4.20 -11.26
N LEU A 72 8.65 -3.85 -12.34
CA LEU A 72 9.93 -4.47 -12.68
C LEU A 72 11.05 -4.08 -11.71
N THR A 73 11.03 -2.85 -11.21
CA THR A 73 12.07 -2.31 -10.34
C THR A 73 11.54 -2.11 -8.93
N PRO A 74 12.05 -2.86 -7.93
CA PRO A 74 11.72 -2.61 -6.53
C PRO A 74 12.06 -1.18 -6.10
N SER A 75 11.24 -0.62 -5.22
CA SER A 75 11.57 0.68 -4.61
C SER A 75 12.77 0.52 -3.68
N THR A 76 13.68 1.49 -3.67
CA THR A 76 14.86 1.48 -2.80
C THR A 76 14.41 1.59 -1.34
N THR A 77 14.37 0.46 -0.63
CA THR A 77 13.95 0.40 0.77
C THR A 77 15.10 0.87 1.67
N TYR A 78 14.98 2.06 2.25
CA TYR A 78 15.71 2.38 3.48
C TYR A 78 14.90 1.79 4.64
N TYR A 79 15.50 0.83 5.34
CA TYR A 79 14.90 0.08 6.45
C TYR A 79 14.50 0.98 7.62
#